data_AF-A0A7W0YDU3-F1
#
_entry.id   AF-A0A7W0YDU3-F1
#
_cell.length_a   1.000
_cell.length_b   1.000
_cell.length_c   1.000
_cell.angle_alpha   90.00
_cell.angle_beta   90.00
_cell.angle_gamma   90.00
#
_symmetry.space_group_name_H-M   'P 1'
#
loop_
_entity.id
_entity.type
_entity.pdbx_description
1 polymer ?
#
loop_
_entity_poly.entity_id
_entity_poly.type
_entity_poly.pdbx_seq_one_letter_code
_entity_poly.pdbx_strand_id
1 'polypeptide(L)' 'RAKTVGAVSLGEMKNFIARRPVYTVLGTKKYEALTGQAPREWQAAVADYVRHHLARRSLL' A
#
# COMPACT_ATOMS: atom_id res chain seq x y z
N ARG A 1 16.74 -3.81 -23.87
CA ARG A 1 16.04 -5.05 -24.31
C ARG A 1 15.44 -5.71 -23.07
N ALA A 2 14.16 -6.06 -23.09
CA ALA A 2 13.54 -6.83 -22.01
C ALA A 2 13.92 -8.32 -22.14
N LYS A 3 14.19 -9.00 -21.02
CA LYS A 3 14.39 -10.45 -20.96
C LYS A 3 13.14 -11.08 -20.36
N THR A 4 12.55 -12.05 -21.05
CA THR A 4 11.48 -12.88 -20.50
C THR A 4 12.10 -13.82 -19.47
N VAL A 5 11.72 -13.67 -18.21
CA VAL A 5 12.04 -14.62 -17.14
C VAL A 5 10.93 -15.68 -17.11
N GLY A 6 11.30 -16.96 -17.02
CA GLY A 6 10.33 -18.06 -16.89
C GLY A 6 9.52 -17.96 -15.59
N ALA A 7 8.54 -18.86 -15.42
CA ALA A 7 7.76 -18.92 -14.18
C ALA A 7 8.66 -19.28 -13.00
N VAL A 8 9.01 -18.28 -12.19
CA VAL A 8 9.71 -18.42 -10.92
C VAL A 8 8.79 -17.91 -9.83
N SER A 9 8.82 -18.54 -8.65
CA SER A 9 8.04 -18.04 -7.51
C SER A 9 8.55 -16.67 -7.08
N LEU A 10 7.70 -15.83 -6.48
CA LEU A 10 8.10 -14.52 -5.94
C LEU A 10 9.26 -14.64 -4.94
N GLY A 11 9.32 -15.73 -4.17
CA GLY A 11 10.40 -16.00 -3.22
C GLY A 11 11.76 -16.29 -3.88
N GLU A 12 11.77 -16.77 -5.13
CA GLU A 12 12.98 -17.06 -5.91
C GLU A 12 13.49 -15.84 -6.70
N MET A 13 12.72 -14.75 -6.74
CA MET A 13 13.09 -13.50 -7.41
C MET A 13 14.12 -12.70 -6.59
N LYS A 14 15.33 -13.26 -6.42
CA LYS A 14 16.45 -12.67 -5.66
C LYS A 14 16.92 -11.30 -6.20
N ASN A 15 16.59 -10.99 -7.45
CA ASN A 15 16.95 -9.73 -8.12
C ASN A 15 15.98 -8.58 -7.81
N PHE A 16 14.89 -8.82 -7.07
CA PHE A 16 13.88 -7.81 -6.78
C PHE A 16 14.11 -7.09 -5.43
N ILE A 17 15.36 -6.90 -5.03
CA ILE A 17 15.71 -5.95 -3.97
C ILE A 17 15.62 -4.54 -4.57
N ALA A 18 14.38 -4.08 -4.76
CA ALA A 18 14.12 -2.74 -5.27
C ALA A 18 14.54 -1.70 -4.23
N ARG A 19 15.37 -0.74 -4.66
CA ARG A 19 15.71 0.41 -3.82
C ARG A 19 14.42 1.11 -3.39
N ARG A 20 14.27 1.33 -2.08
CA ARG A 20 13.13 2.08 -1.53
C ARG A 20 13.27 3.55 -1.94
N PRO A 21 12.26 4.15 -2.60
CA PRO A 21 12.24 5.59 -2.80
C PRO A 21 12.21 6.30 -1.45
N VAL A 22 12.97 7.39 -1.32
CA VAL A 22 13.00 8.20 -0.09
C VAL A 22 11.67 8.95 0.09
N TYR A 23 11.09 9.42 -1.01
CA TYR A 23 9.83 10.15 -1.03
C TYR A 23 8.76 9.34 -1.77
N THR A 24 7.68 9.01 -1.07
CA THR A 24 6.62 8.11 -1.56
C THR A 24 5.22 8.70 -1.39
N VAL A 25 5.11 9.96 -0.97
CA VAL A 25 3.81 10.65 -0.87
C VAL A 25 3.22 10.81 -2.27
N LEU A 26 1.96 10.43 -2.42
CA LEU A 26 1.21 10.55 -3.67
C LEU A 26 0.28 11.76 -3.62
N GLY A 27 0.10 12.43 -4.74
CA GLY A 27 -0.86 13.54 -4.86
C GLY A 27 -2.31 13.05 -4.94
N THR A 28 -3.23 13.79 -4.30
CA THR A 28 -4.66 13.41 -4.18
C THR A 28 -5.58 14.16 -5.14
N LYS A 29 -5.08 15.19 -5.85
CA LYS A 29 -5.89 16.07 -6.71
C LYS A 29 -6.77 15.34 -7.72
N LYS A 30 -6.24 14.28 -8.37
CA LYS A 30 -7.02 13.50 -9.34
C LYS A 30 -8.16 12.73 -8.67
N TYR A 31 -7.91 12.16 -7.48
CA TYR A 31 -8.92 11.48 -6.70
C TYR A 31 -10.02 12.45 -6.27
N GLU A 32 -9.64 13.63 -5.78
CA GLU A 32 -10.58 14.69 -5.39
C GLU A 32 -11.43 15.17 -6.56
N ALA A 33 -10.82 15.42 -7.73
CA ALA A 33 -11.55 15.84 -8.91
C ALA A 33 -12.58 14.79 -9.39
N LEU A 34 -12.27 13.49 -9.23
CA LEU A 34 -13.15 12.40 -9.67
C LEU A 34 -14.24 12.05 -8.66
N THR A 35 -13.98 12.23 -7.36
CA THR A 35 -14.88 11.78 -6.29
C THR A 35 -15.60 12.92 -5.56
N GLY A 36 -15.14 14.17 -5.76
CA GLY A 36 -15.61 15.34 -5.01
C GLY A 36 -15.17 15.35 -3.54
N GLN A 37 -14.32 14.42 -3.12
CA GLN A 37 -13.90 14.26 -1.72
C GLN A 37 -12.38 14.13 -1.62
N ALA A 38 -11.81 14.76 -0.59
CA ALA A 38 -10.43 14.49 -0.21
C ALA A 38 -10.32 13.14 0.52
N PRO A 39 -9.22 12.39 0.36
CA PRO A 39 -8.95 11.25 1.22
C PRO A 39 -8.91 11.68 2.69
N ARG A 40 -9.41 10.82 3.57
CA ARG A 40 -9.30 11.05 5.02
C ARG A 40 -7.85 10.97 5.49
N GLU A 41 -7.55 11.69 6.57
CA GLU A 41 -6.24 11.63 7.25
C GLU A 41 -5.87 10.20 7.65
N TRP A 42 -4.62 9.82 7.41
CA TRP A 42 -4.19 8.43 7.58
C TRP A 42 -4.26 7.97 9.04
N GLN A 43 -3.99 8.86 10.01
CA GLN A 43 -4.04 8.53 11.43
C GLN A 43 -5.46 8.14 11.84
N ALA A 44 -6.46 8.90 11.39
CA ALA A 44 -7.87 8.60 11.66
C ALA A 44 -8.25 7.24 11.04
N ALA A 45 -7.82 7.00 9.80
CA ALA A 45 -8.08 5.76 9.10
C ALA A 45 -7.49 4.52 9.80
N VAL A 46 -6.23 4.62 10.23
CA VAL A 46 -5.52 3.55 10.93
C VAL A 46 -6.14 3.32 12.31
N ALA A 47 -6.47 4.39 13.03
CA ALA A 47 -7.08 4.28 14.36
C ALA A 47 -8.44 3.54 14.30
N ASP A 48 -9.28 3.85 13.31
CA ASP A 48 -10.51 3.10 13.05
C ASP A 48 -10.25 1.63 12.76
N TYR A 49 -9.27 1.34 11.90
CA TYR A 49 -8.94 -0.03 11.53
C TYR A 49 -8.46 -0.84 12.75
N VAL A 50 -7.56 -0.28 13.55
CA VAL A 50 -7.02 -0.93 14.74
C VAL A 50 -8.13 -1.25 15.73
N ARG A 51 -9.02 -0.27 16.01
CA ARG A 51 -10.14 -0.45 16.95
C ARG A 51 -11.12 -1.53 16.52
N HIS A 52 -11.47 -1.58 15.23
CA HIS A 52 -12.57 -2.42 14.77
C HIS A 52 -12.13 -3.79 14.24
N HIS A 53 -10.89 -3.92 13.77
CA HIS A 53 -10.43 -5.13 13.07
C HIS A 53 -9.25 -5.84 13.74
N LEU A 54 -8.29 -5.11 14.30
CA LEU A 54 -7.15 -5.74 14.99
C LEU A 54 -7.49 -6.09 16.43
N ALA A 55 -8.00 -5.13 17.22
CA ALA A 55 -8.36 -5.37 18.62
C ALA A 55 -9.44 -6.46 18.78
N ARG A 56 -10.31 -6.61 17.77
CA ARG A 56 -11.35 -7.65 17.74
C ARG A 56 -10.80 -9.04 17.38
N ARG A 57 -9.62 -9.11 16.77
CA ARG A 57 -8.95 -10.35 16.34
C ARG A 57 -7.97 -10.89 17.38
N SER A 58 -7.54 -10.08 18.35
CA SER A 58 -6.71 -10.50 19.49
C SER A 58 -7.51 -11.06 20.69
N LEU A 59 -8.84 -11.17 20.56
CA LEU A 59 -9.75 -11.76 21.55
C LEU A 59 -10.32 -13.13 21.11
N LEU A 60 -9.70 -13.76 20.12
CA LEU A 60 -9.93 -15.15 19.67
C LEU A 60 -8.59 -15.89 19.65
#